data_AF-A0A1H8TZB9-F1
#
_entry.id   AF-A0A1H8TZB9-F1
#
_cell.length_a   1.000
_cell.length_b   1.000
_cell.length_c   1.000
_cell.angle_alpha   90.00
_cell.angle_beta   90.00
_cell.angle_gamma   90.00
#
_symmetry.space_group_name_H-M   'P 1'
#
loop_
_entity.id
_entity.type
_entity.pdbx_description
1 polymer ?
#
loop_
_entity_poly.entity_id
_entity_poly.type
_entity_poly.pdbx_seq_one_letter_code
_entity_poly.pdbx_strand_id
1 'polypeptide(L)'
;MNIAGEQEGDDMAEHEENEKVFRNLLDAGCSRDFADNFLHLADQQKKLRLLSCHRCSLLDKIHEYQKQLDCLDYLIYSMKDKEK
;
A
#
# COMPACT_ATOMS: atom_id res chain seq x y z
N MET A 1 -21.70 -1.79 48.23
CA MET A 1 -21.48 -3.08 47.55
C MET A 1 -21.29 -2.79 46.08
N ASN A 2 -20.13 -3.20 45.55
CA ASN A 2 -19.65 -2.95 44.20
C ASN A 2 -20.58 -3.60 43.16
N ILE A 3 -20.70 -2.99 41.97
CA ILE A 3 -20.25 -3.61 40.72
C ILE A 3 -19.63 -2.49 39.88
N ALA A 4 -18.30 -2.54 39.72
CA ALA A 4 -17.50 -1.69 38.87
C ALA A 4 -17.08 -2.51 37.64
N GLY A 5 -17.06 -1.84 36.48
CA GLY A 5 -16.25 -2.09 35.28
C GLY A 5 -15.88 -3.53 34.91
N GLU A 6 -16.56 -4.09 33.91
CA GLU A 6 -16.09 -5.25 33.13
C GLU A 6 -16.40 -5.09 31.63
N GLN A 7 -16.19 -3.89 31.06
CA GLN A 7 -16.35 -3.62 29.63
C GLN A 7 -15.20 -2.72 29.12
N GLU A 8 -13.96 -3.17 29.23
CA GLU A 8 -12.80 -2.43 28.67
C GLU A 8 -11.77 -3.34 27.96
N GLY A 9 -12.05 -4.64 27.83
CA GLY A 9 -11.06 -5.64 27.37
C GLY A 9 -11.12 -6.04 25.89
N ASP A 10 -12.25 -5.85 25.21
CA ASP A 10 -12.48 -6.38 23.84
C ASP A 10 -12.26 -5.30 22.76
N ASP A 11 -12.63 -4.05 23.03
CA ASP A 11 -12.50 -2.93 22.08
C ASP A 11 -11.03 -2.52 21.79
N MET A 12 -10.10 -2.83 22.69
CA MET A 12 -8.71 -2.35 22.59
C MET A 12 -7.90 -3.13 21.53
N ALA A 13 -8.20 -4.42 21.34
CA ALA A 13 -7.47 -5.29 20.41
C ALA A 13 -7.86 -5.06 18.94
N GLU A 14 -9.15 -4.83 18.68
CA GLU A 14 -9.66 -4.56 17.33
C GLU A 14 -9.13 -3.23 16.78
N HIS A 15 -8.98 -2.22 17.64
CA HIS A 15 -8.40 -0.94 17.24
C HIS A 15 -6.93 -1.08 16.83
N GLU A 16 -6.14 -1.88 17.57
CA GLU A 16 -4.72 -2.09 17.26
C GLU A 16 -4.52 -2.84 15.94
N GLU A 17 -5.36 -3.82 15.63
CA GLU A 17 -5.30 -4.55 14.35
C GLU A 17 -5.65 -3.63 13.18
N ASN A 18 -6.70 -2.81 13.31
CA ASN A 18 -7.08 -1.85 12.27
C ASN A 18 -6.00 -0.78 12.06
N GLU A 19 -5.35 -0.28 13.11
CA GLU A 19 -4.21 0.64 12.98
C GLU A 19 -3.01 0.00 12.27
N LYS A 20 -2.72 -1.28 12.55
CA LYS A 20 -1.66 -2.01 11.83
C LYS A 20 -1.99 -2.13 10.35
N VAL A 21 -3.22 -2.53 10.02
CA VAL A 21 -3.67 -2.64 8.62
C VAL A 21 -3.62 -1.27 7.93
N PHE A 22 -4.07 -0.21 8.59
CA PHE A 22 -4.03 1.15 8.06
C PHE A 22 -2.60 1.59 7.70
N ARG A 23 -1.65 1.41 8.63
CA ARG A 23 -0.24 1.75 8.39
C ARG A 23 0.35 0.94 7.24
N ASN A 24 0.08 -0.37 7.21
CA ASN A 24 0.54 -1.22 6.12
C ASN A 24 0.02 -0.76 4.74
N LEU A 25 -1.20 -0.25 4.66
CA LEU A 25 -1.76 0.30 3.42
C LEU A 25 -1.03 1.59 3.00
N LEU A 26 -0.75 2.48 3.95
CA LEU A 26 0.01 3.70 3.67
C LEU A 26 1.44 3.40 3.22
N ASP A 27 2.13 2.47 3.90
CA ASP A 27 3.48 2.04 3.56
C ASP A 27 3.52 1.33 2.20
N ALA A 28 2.42 0.67 1.80
CA ALA A 28 2.24 0.11 0.46
C ALA A 28 1.93 1.17 -0.61
N GLY A 29 1.89 2.47 -0.25
CA GLY A 29 1.64 3.57 -1.16
C GLY A 29 0.15 3.78 -1.49
N CYS A 30 -0.77 3.26 -0.69
CA CYS A 30 -2.18 3.61 -0.79
C CYS A 30 -2.43 5.01 -0.19
N SER A 31 -3.46 5.71 -0.69
CA SER A 31 -3.89 6.97 -0.07
C SER A 31 -4.58 6.73 1.27
N ARG A 32 -4.59 7.75 2.12
CA ARG A 32 -5.37 7.75 3.37
C ARG A 32 -6.84 7.43 3.12
N ASP A 33 -7.47 8.11 2.16
CA ASP A 33 -8.86 7.86 1.78
C ASP A 33 -9.10 6.40 1.37
N PHE A 34 -8.15 5.78 0.64
CA PHE A 34 -8.25 4.38 0.29
C PHE A 34 -8.17 3.49 1.53
N ALA A 35 -7.23 3.77 2.44
CA ALA A 35 -7.03 2.99 3.66
C ALA A 35 -8.23 3.08 4.61
N ASP A 36 -8.80 4.27 4.79
CA ASP A 36 -10.02 4.48 5.59
C ASP A 36 -11.20 3.68 5.01
N ASN A 37 -11.45 3.81 3.71
CA ASN A 37 -12.51 3.05 3.03
C ASN A 37 -12.27 1.54 3.08
N PHE A 38 -11.01 1.11 3.00
CA PHE A 38 -10.63 -0.30 3.05
C PHE A 38 -10.98 -0.93 4.41
N LEU A 39 -10.71 -0.23 5.52
CA LEU A 39 -11.02 -0.73 6.86
C LEU A 39 -12.52 -0.99 7.05
N HIS A 40 -13.38 -0.11 6.52
CA HIS A 40 -14.84 -0.24 6.59
C HIS A 40 -15.44 -1.37 5.74
N LEU A 41 -14.66 -2.04 4.88
CA LEU A 41 -15.16 -3.18 4.09
C LEU A 41 -15.30 -4.44 4.96
N ALA A 42 -16.53 -4.94 5.11
CA ALA A 42 -16.77 -6.22 5.79
C ALA A 42 -16.37 -7.46 4.95
N ASP A 43 -16.38 -7.32 3.62
CA ASP A 43 -16.15 -8.42 2.68
C ASP A 43 -14.64 -8.64 2.44
N GLN A 44 -14.15 -9.75 2.99
CA GLN A 44 -12.74 -10.15 2.88
C GLN A 44 -12.31 -10.43 1.44
N GLN A 45 -13.19 -10.97 0.59
CA GLN A 45 -12.85 -11.25 -0.80
C GLN A 45 -12.68 -9.96 -1.60
N LYS A 46 -13.53 -8.95 -1.33
CA LYS A 46 -13.36 -7.60 -1.90
C LYS A 46 -12.06 -6.95 -1.43
N LYS A 47 -11.74 -7.03 -0.14
CA LYS A 47 -10.47 -6.54 0.42
C LYS A 47 -9.26 -7.16 -0.32
N LEU A 48 -9.21 -8.49 -0.45
CA LEU A 48 -8.13 -9.18 -1.16
C LEU A 48 -8.03 -8.79 -2.65
N ARG A 49 -9.19 -8.59 -3.30
CA ARG A 49 -9.23 -8.14 -4.69
C ARG A 49 -8.64 -6.74 -4.84
N LEU A 50 -9.00 -5.80 -3.96
CA LEU A 50 -8.46 -4.44 -3.97
C LEU A 50 -6.93 -4.43 -3.79
N LEU A 51 -6.41 -5.21 -2.84
CA LEU A 51 -4.96 -5.36 -2.65
C LEU A 51 -4.27 -5.94 -3.89
N SER A 52 -4.89 -6.93 -4.55
CA SER A 52 -4.35 -7.52 -5.77
C SER A 52 -4.34 -6.53 -6.93
N CYS A 53 -5.39 -5.72 -7.09
CA CYS A 53 -5.43 -4.64 -8.08
C CYS A 53 -4.34 -3.59 -7.81
N HIS A 54 -4.15 -3.19 -6.54
CA HIS A 54 -3.08 -2.25 -6.18
C HIS A 54 -1.70 -2.81 -6.50
N ARG A 55 -1.45 -4.09 -6.19
CA ARG A 55 -0.20 -4.77 -6.56
C ARG A 55 0.07 -4.72 -8.06
N CYS A 56 -0.95 -4.96 -8.90
CA CYS A 56 -0.79 -4.84 -10.35
C CYS A 56 -0.44 -3.41 -10.77
N SER A 57 -1.09 -2.39 -10.21
CA SER A 57 -0.75 -0.99 -10.50
C SER A 57 0.69 -0.63 -10.14
N LEU A 58 1.21 -1.15 -9.03
CA LEU A 58 2.61 -0.96 -8.65
C LEU A 58 3.56 -1.62 -9.65
N LEU A 59 3.24 -2.84 -10.10
CA LEU A 59 4.03 -3.53 -11.13
C LEU A 59 4.03 -2.75 -12.45
N ASP A 60 2.89 -2.22 -12.86
CA ASP A 60 2.80 -1.40 -14.08
C ASP A 60 3.70 -0.16 -14.00
N LYS A 61 3.72 0.53 -12.84
CA LYS A 61 4.63 1.66 -12.60
C LYS A 61 6.10 1.24 -12.66
N ILE A 62 6.45 0.09 -12.08
CA ILE A 62 7.82 -0.44 -12.17
C ILE A 62 8.21 -0.69 -13.63
N HIS A 63 7.34 -1.33 -14.41
CA HIS A 63 7.59 -1.56 -15.83
C HIS A 63 7.70 -0.26 -16.63
N GLU A 64 6.94 0.77 -16.27
CA GLU A 64 7.05 2.09 -16.88
C GLU A 64 8.40 2.75 -16.55
N TYR A 65 8.78 2.79 -15.27
CA TYR A 65 10.07 3.35 -14.86
C TYR A 65 11.25 2.58 -15.46
N GLN A 66 11.16 1.26 -15.60
CA GLN A 66 12.19 0.46 -16.26
C GLN A 66 12.39 0.92 -17.72
N LYS A 67 11.31 1.09 -18.48
CA LYS A 67 11.39 1.59 -19.86
C LYS A 67 12.01 2.98 -19.95
N GLN A 68 11.67 3.86 -19.01
CA GLN A 68 12.25 5.20 -18.95
C GLN A 68 13.76 5.14 -18.68
N LEU A 69 14.20 4.27 -17.77
CA LEU A 69 15.61 4.05 -17.47
C LEU A 69 16.36 3.47 -18.68
N ASP A 70 15.80 2.46 -19.35
CA ASP A 70 16.41 1.85 -20.53
C ASP A 70 16.66 2.90 -21.64
N CYS A 71 15.68 3.78 -21.89
CA CYS A 71 15.83 4.87 -22.84
C CYS A 71 16.90 5.88 -22.41
N LEU A 72 16.95 6.23 -21.12
CA LEU A 72 17.92 7.16 -20.59
C LEU A 72 19.35 6.60 -20.64
N ASP A 73 19.53 5.33 -20.28
CA ASP A 73 20.81 4.63 -20.32
C ASP A 73 21.35 4.55 -21.75
N TYR A 74 20.49 4.26 -22.71
CA TYR A 74 20.88 4.29 -24.12
C TYR A 74 21.33 5.69 -24.57
N LEU A 75 20.62 6.74 -24.15
CA LEU A 75 21.02 8.11 -24.46
C LEU A 75 22.38 8.45 -23.87
N ILE A 76 22.61 8.09 -22.60
CA ILE A 76 23.89 8.31 -21.90
C ILE A 76 25.02 7.56 -22.60
N TYR A 77 24.81 6.28 -22.95
CA TYR A 77 25.80 5.49 -23.71
C TYR A 77 26.14 6.15 -25.04
N SER A 78 25.12 6.54 -25.81
CA SER A 78 25.27 7.19 -27.11
C SER A 78 26.02 8.53 -27.03
N MET A 79 25.90 9.25 -25.92
CA MET A 79 26.66 10.48 -25.68
C MET A 79 28.12 10.18 -25.34
N LYS A 80 28.38 9.23 -24.45
CA LYS A 80 29.75 8.83 -24.06
C LYS A 80 30.56 8.26 -25.21
N ASP A 81 29.91 7.55 -26.13
CA ASP A 81 30.60 6.96 -27.29
C ASP A 81 31.06 8.03 -28.30
N LYS A 82 30.35 9.16 -28.39
CA LYS A 82 30.71 10.31 -29.25
C LYS A 82 31.85 11.18 -28.70
N GLU A 83 32.26 10.96 -27.45
CA GLU A 83 33.38 11.65 -26.81
C GLU A 83 34.71 10.86 -26.92
N LYS A 84 34.70 9.70 -27.58
CA LYS A 84 35.91 8.93 -27.95
C LYS A 84 36.39 9.30 -29.35
#